data_AF-A0A370H2I6-F1
#
_entry.id   AF-A0A370H2I6-F1
#
_cell.length_a   1.000
_cell.length_b   1.000
_cell.length_c   1.000
_cell.angle_alpha   90.00
_cell.angle_beta   90.00
_cell.angle_gamma   90.00
#
_symmetry.space_group_name_H-M   'P 1'
#
loop_
_entity.id
_entity.type
_entity.pdbx_description
1 polymer ?
#
loop_
_entity_poly.entity_id
_entity_poly.type
_entity_poly.pdbx_seq_one_letter_code
_entity_poly.pdbx_strand_id
1 'polypeptide(L)'
;MVCEDGREYYAVSTEFDPGKAGPWVRRNVLPKLPPPASPLWRSRAQIRDDLYRFLVPRPTVEPEMWAWVSAYDHVALCQLWGSMVDLPSTLPRYTNELRQYWEMAGRPQLPPVPSDAHDALADARHNLAKYEAIEAHRRREAS
;
A
#
# COMPACT_ATOMS: atom_id res chain seq x y z
N MET A 1 -2.00 0.20 4.28
CA MET A 1 -2.40 -1.10 3.69
C MET A 1 -3.85 -1.37 4.06
N VAL A 2 -4.61 -1.93 3.14
CA VAL A 2 -6.03 -2.26 3.29
C VAL A 2 -6.23 -3.67 2.75
N CYS A 3 -6.94 -4.51 3.49
CA CYS A 3 -7.30 -5.87 3.10
C CYS A 3 -8.76 -5.93 2.64
N GLU A 4 -9.08 -6.87 1.75
CA GLU A 4 -10.46 -7.12 1.30
C GLU A 4 -11.39 -7.56 2.44
N ASP A 5 -10.85 -8.06 3.55
CA ASP A 5 -11.58 -8.39 4.77
C ASP A 5 -11.85 -7.18 5.69
N GLY A 6 -11.52 -5.97 5.24
CA GLY A 6 -11.77 -4.71 5.93
C GLY A 6 -10.70 -4.30 6.95
N ARG A 7 -9.65 -5.11 7.18
CA ARG A 7 -8.54 -4.72 8.05
C ARG A 7 -7.70 -3.62 7.41
N GLU A 8 -7.20 -2.72 8.25
CA GLU A 8 -6.36 -1.60 7.81
C GLU A 8 -5.12 -1.47 8.69
N TYR A 9 -4.03 -1.01 8.07
CA TYR A 9 -2.79 -0.69 8.76
C TYR A 9 -2.17 0.58 8.18
N TYR A 10 -1.75 1.48 9.08
CA TYR A 10 -1.05 2.71 8.73
C TYR A 10 -0.02 3.05 9.81
N ALA A 11 1.14 3.51 9.36
CA ALA A 11 2.21 3.97 10.22
C ALA A 11 3.08 4.97 9.45
N VAL A 12 3.77 5.82 10.20
CA VAL A 12 4.74 6.79 9.69
C VAL A 12 6.08 6.48 10.33
N SER A 13 7.11 6.31 9.51
CA SER A 13 8.45 6.03 10.02
C SER A 13 8.98 7.22 10.83
N THR A 14 9.53 6.98 12.01
CA THR A 14 10.27 7.99 12.79
C THR A 14 11.69 8.21 12.28
N GLU A 15 12.13 7.43 11.29
CA GLU A 15 13.55 7.36 10.89
C GLU A 15 13.86 8.07 9.57
N PHE A 16 12.86 8.62 8.87
CA PHE A 16 13.14 9.45 7.69
C PHE A 16 13.59 10.85 8.11
N ASP A 17 14.48 11.45 7.32
CA ASP A 17 14.92 12.82 7.52
C ASP A 17 14.04 13.78 6.69
N PRO A 18 13.14 14.58 7.32
CA PRO A 18 12.31 15.54 6.59
C PRO A 18 13.12 16.65 5.90
N GLY A 19 14.37 16.89 6.34
CA GLY A 19 15.31 17.81 5.72
C GLY A 19 15.68 17.42 4.29
N LYS A 20 15.72 16.12 3.98
CA LYS A 20 16.04 15.58 2.65
C LYS A 20 14.85 15.58 1.69
N ALA A 21 13.65 15.93 2.16
CA ALA A 21 12.46 15.95 1.31
C ALA A 21 12.57 17.05 0.24
N GLY A 22 12.33 16.67 -1.02
CA GLY A 22 12.24 17.62 -2.13
C GLY A 22 10.99 18.50 -2.06
N PRO A 23 10.89 19.56 -2.90
CA PRO A 23 9.79 20.52 -2.84
C PRO A 23 8.40 19.90 -3.01
N TRP A 24 8.28 18.85 -3.82
CA TRP A 24 7.00 18.17 -4.05
C TRP A 24 6.52 17.42 -2.80
N VAL A 25 7.40 16.66 -2.13
CA VAL A 25 7.08 15.91 -0.90
C VAL A 25 6.71 16.87 0.22
N ARG A 26 7.45 17.99 0.35
CA ARG A 26 7.17 19.02 1.36
C ARG A 26 5.80 19.66 1.22
N ARG A 27 5.31 19.83 -0.02
CA ARG A 27 3.99 20.42 -0.28
C ARG A 27 2.85 19.40 -0.17
N ASN A 28 3.07 18.18 -0.64
CA ASN A 28 1.97 17.24 -0.88
C ASN A 28 1.86 16.12 0.16
N VAL A 29 2.96 15.73 0.82
CA VAL A 29 2.99 14.56 1.71
C VAL A 29 3.15 14.97 3.17
N LEU A 30 4.22 15.71 3.50
CA LEU A 30 4.53 16.06 4.90
C LEU A 30 3.39 16.75 5.66
N PRO A 31 2.61 17.67 5.04
CA PRO A 31 1.49 18.32 5.73
C PRO A 31 0.31 17.39 6.07
N LYS A 32 0.25 16.19 5.47
CA LYS A 32 -0.81 15.21 5.71
C LYS A 32 -0.46 14.21 6.82
N LEU A 33 0.77 14.24 7.33
CA LEU A 33 1.20 13.33 8.38
C LEU A 33 0.46 13.63 9.69
N PRO A 34 0.21 12.61 10.53
CA PRO A 34 -0.44 12.79 11.81
C PRO A 34 0.41 13.64 12.77
N PRO A 35 -0.19 14.24 13.80
CA PRO A 35 0.54 15.01 14.81
C PRO A 35 1.71 14.21 15.42
N PRO A 36 2.83 14.83 15.80
CA PRO A 36 4.02 14.11 16.31
C PRO A 36 3.78 13.22 17.54
N ALA A 37 2.77 13.53 18.36
CA ALA A 37 2.39 12.71 19.51
C ALA A 37 1.54 11.48 19.15
N SER A 38 1.18 11.30 17.88
CA SER A 38 0.34 10.19 17.43
C SER A 38 1.07 8.84 17.58
N PRO A 39 0.39 7.78 18.04
CA PRO A 39 0.96 6.43 18.11
C PRO A 39 1.20 5.79 16.74
N LEU A 40 0.82 6.47 15.65
CA LEU A 40 1.11 6.06 14.27
C LEU A 40 2.59 6.26 13.90
N TRP A 41 3.32 7.10 14.63
CA TRP A 41 4.76 7.24 14.48
C TRP A 41 5.47 6.02 15.07
N ARG A 42 6.20 5.29 14.24
CA ARG A 42 6.82 3.99 14.58
C ARG A 42 8.22 3.89 13.99
N SER A 43 9.10 3.13 14.65
CA SER A 43 10.39 2.76 14.04
C SER A 43 10.17 1.79 12.86
N ARG A 44 11.12 1.71 11.94
CA ARG A 44 11.10 0.75 10.83
C ARG A 44 10.98 -0.69 11.33
N ALA A 45 11.64 -1.02 12.45
CA ALA A 45 11.56 -2.34 13.07
C ALA A 45 10.13 -2.64 13.57
N GLN A 46 9.47 -1.68 14.23
CA GLN A 46 8.06 -1.83 14.62
C GLN A 46 7.16 -1.98 13.40
N ILE A 47 7.36 -1.16 12.37
CA ILE A 47 6.56 -1.23 11.13
C ILE A 47 6.71 -2.59 10.46
N ARG A 48 7.94 -3.13 10.39
CA ARG A 48 8.22 -4.47 9.86
C ARG A 48 7.44 -5.55 10.62
N ASP A 49 7.52 -5.54 11.94
CA ASP A 49 6.90 -6.57 12.79
C ASP A 49 5.36 -6.48 12.76
N ASP A 50 4.83 -5.25 12.78
CA ASP A 50 3.40 -4.99 12.69
C ASP A 50 2.86 -5.39 11.30
N LEU A 51 3.57 -5.07 10.21
CA LEU A 51 3.20 -5.50 8.86
C LEU A 51 3.25 -7.01 8.70
N TYR A 52 4.27 -7.70 9.23
CA TYR A 52 4.33 -9.16 9.15
C TYR A 52 3.12 -9.81 9.82
N ARG A 53 2.79 -9.37 11.04
CA ARG A 53 1.60 -9.84 11.77
C ARG A 53 0.29 -9.50 11.06
N PHE A 54 0.23 -8.32 10.44
CA PHE A 54 -0.94 -7.88 9.69
C PHE A 54 -1.15 -8.69 8.40
N LEU A 55 -0.09 -8.95 7.64
CA LEU A 55 -0.17 -9.66 6.36
C LEU A 55 -0.31 -11.17 6.54
N VAL A 56 0.29 -11.73 7.58
CA VAL A 56 0.28 -13.18 7.88
C VAL A 56 -0.27 -13.41 9.28
N PRO A 57 -1.58 -13.16 9.51
CA PRO A 57 -2.18 -13.29 10.84
C PRO A 57 -2.23 -14.75 11.33
N ARG A 58 -2.08 -15.72 10.43
CA ARG A 58 -1.98 -17.16 10.71
C ARG A 58 -1.18 -17.86 9.61
N PRO A 59 -0.56 -19.03 9.88
CA PRO A 59 0.34 -19.69 8.92
C PRO A 59 -0.30 -20.13 7.60
N THR A 60 -1.62 -20.27 7.54
CA THR A 60 -2.35 -20.70 6.33
C THR A 60 -2.75 -19.54 5.43
N VAL A 61 -2.42 -18.30 5.79
CA VAL A 61 -2.73 -17.12 4.96
C VAL A 61 -1.54 -16.85 4.06
N GLU A 62 -1.79 -16.90 2.75
CA GLU A 62 -0.85 -16.49 1.72
C GLU A 62 -1.32 -15.13 1.16
N PRO A 63 -0.63 -14.03 1.49
CA PRO A 63 -1.07 -12.70 1.08
C PRO A 63 -0.76 -12.45 -0.40
N GLU A 64 -1.74 -11.89 -1.11
CA GLU A 64 -1.52 -11.22 -2.38
C GLU A 64 -1.28 -9.73 -2.17
N MET A 65 -0.34 -9.17 -2.93
CA MET A 65 0.00 -7.76 -2.86
C MET A 65 -0.48 -7.08 -4.14
N TRP A 66 -1.20 -5.98 -4.01
CA TRP A 66 -1.69 -5.16 -5.12
C TRP A 66 -1.39 -3.69 -4.84
N ALA A 67 -0.86 -2.98 -5.84
CA ALA A 67 -0.68 -1.53 -5.76
C ALA A 67 -0.68 -0.91 -7.17
N TRP A 68 -0.82 0.41 -7.23
CA TRP A 68 -0.93 1.17 -8.47
C TRP A 68 0.41 1.85 -8.81
N VAL A 69 1.06 1.41 -9.88
CA VAL A 69 2.41 1.83 -10.29
C VAL A 69 3.44 1.49 -9.19
N SER A 70 3.53 0.21 -8.84
CA SER A 70 4.01 -0.25 -7.54
C SER A 70 5.51 -0.50 -7.42
N ALA A 71 6.30 -0.17 -8.44
CA ALA A 71 7.71 -0.60 -8.50
C ALA A 71 8.53 -0.12 -7.29
N TYR A 72 8.42 1.18 -6.95
CA TYR A 72 9.11 1.74 -5.79
C TYR A 72 8.45 1.34 -4.46
N ASP A 73 7.12 1.18 -4.43
CA ASP A 73 6.40 0.73 -3.24
C ASP A 73 6.84 -0.67 -2.80
N HIS A 74 6.99 -1.59 -3.76
CA HIS A 74 7.45 -2.94 -3.49
C HIS A 74 8.88 -2.94 -2.91
N VAL A 75 9.78 -2.15 -3.49
CA VAL A 75 11.14 -2.00 -2.98
C VAL A 75 11.13 -1.40 -1.57
N ALA A 76 10.37 -0.33 -1.33
CA ALA A 76 10.31 0.34 -0.03
C ALA A 76 9.75 -0.58 1.07
N LEU A 77 8.74 -1.39 0.75
CA LEU A 77 8.20 -2.42 1.63
C LEU A 77 9.24 -3.48 1.96
N CYS A 78 9.84 -4.12 0.95
CA CYS A 78 10.79 -5.22 1.13
C CYS A 78 12.05 -4.78 1.91
N GLN A 79 12.50 -3.54 1.72
CA GLN A 79 13.63 -2.96 2.46
C GLN A 79 13.39 -2.82 3.97
N LEU A 80 12.17 -3.02 4.49
CA LEU A 80 11.94 -3.16 5.93
C LEU A 80 12.58 -4.43 6.50
N TRP A 81 12.75 -5.47 5.70
CA TRP A 81 13.42 -6.71 6.10
C TRP A 81 14.92 -6.73 5.76
N GLY A 82 15.40 -5.78 4.96
CA GLY A 82 16.80 -5.70 4.53
C GLY A 82 16.94 -6.08 3.06
N SER A 83 17.70 -7.13 2.77
CA SER A 83 17.92 -7.61 1.42
C SER A 83 16.80 -8.56 0.96
N MET A 84 16.78 -8.91 -0.33
CA MET A 84 15.76 -9.83 -0.85
C MET A 84 15.84 -11.24 -0.23
N VAL A 85 17.01 -11.66 0.26
CA VAL A 85 17.16 -12.97 0.93
C VAL A 85 16.59 -12.98 2.35
N ASP A 86 16.45 -11.79 2.96
CA ASP A 86 15.90 -11.63 4.32
C ASP A 86 14.37 -11.53 4.33
N LEU A 87 13.75 -11.38 3.15
CA LEU A 87 12.29 -11.31 3.03
C LEU A 87 11.67 -12.67 3.41
N PRO A 88 10.72 -12.72 4.36
CA PRO A 88 10.07 -13.96 4.78
C PRO A 88 9.52 -14.78 3.60
N SER A 89 9.69 -16.10 3.60
CA SER A 89 9.18 -17.00 2.56
C SER A 89 7.66 -16.89 2.36
N THR A 90 6.93 -16.50 3.39
CA THR A 90 5.47 -16.30 3.35
C THR A 90 5.01 -15.02 2.66
N LEU A 91 5.89 -14.07 2.35
CA LEU A 91 5.52 -12.83 1.64
C LEU A 91 5.80 -12.97 0.12
N PRO A 92 4.93 -12.46 -0.77
CA PRO A 92 5.16 -12.58 -2.20
C PRO A 92 6.38 -11.76 -2.64
N ARG A 93 7.10 -12.26 -3.66
CA ARG A 93 8.31 -11.62 -4.24
C ARG A 93 7.97 -10.57 -5.30
N TYR A 94 6.69 -10.30 -5.49
CA TYR A 94 6.18 -9.32 -6.43
C TYR A 94 4.92 -8.68 -5.85
N THR A 95 4.57 -7.52 -6.41
CA THR A 95 3.28 -6.87 -6.20
C THR A 95 2.55 -6.87 -7.54
N ASN A 96 1.31 -7.34 -7.56
CA ASN A 96 0.44 -7.24 -8.73
C ASN A 96 0.22 -5.77 -9.09
N GLU A 97 0.42 -5.44 -10.37
CA GLU A 97 0.32 -4.08 -10.86
C GLU A 97 -1.12 -3.73 -11.24
N LEU A 98 -1.80 -2.99 -10.37
CA LEU A 98 -3.21 -2.63 -10.52
C LEU A 98 -3.45 -1.72 -11.73
N ARG A 99 -2.49 -0.85 -12.10
CA ARG A 99 -2.59 -0.01 -13.30
C ARG A 99 -2.64 -0.87 -14.56
N GLN A 100 -1.80 -1.90 -14.62
CA GLN A 100 -1.75 -2.85 -15.73
C GLN A 100 -3.04 -3.68 -15.77
N TYR A 101 -3.51 -4.14 -14.61
CA TYR A 101 -4.77 -4.87 -14.49
C TYR A 101 -5.97 -4.07 -15.04
N TRP A 102 -6.03 -2.78 -14.72
CA TRP A 102 -7.04 -1.86 -15.25
C TRP A 102 -6.97 -1.73 -16.78
N GLU A 103 -5.77 -1.67 -17.38
CA GLU A 103 -5.63 -1.62 -18.84
C GLU A 103 -6.09 -2.92 -19.51
N MET A 104 -5.72 -4.06 -18.93
CA MET A 104 -6.11 -5.38 -19.44
C MET A 104 -7.62 -5.58 -19.38
N ALA A 105 -8.31 -4.93 -18.44
CA ALA A 105 -9.76 -4.96 -18.33
C ALA A 105 -10.48 -3.96 -19.25
N GLY A 106 -9.79 -3.30 -20.19
CA GLY A 106 -10.42 -2.36 -21.13
C GLY A 106 -10.62 -0.95 -20.57
N ARG A 107 -9.92 -0.60 -19.48
CA ARG A 107 -9.96 0.72 -18.84
C ARG A 107 -11.38 1.16 -18.38
N PRO A 108 -12.09 0.34 -17.58
CA PRO A 108 -13.42 0.71 -17.08
C PRO A 108 -13.38 1.99 -16.24
N GLN A 109 -14.54 2.64 -16.09
CA GLN A 109 -14.66 3.80 -15.22
C GLN A 109 -14.26 3.46 -13.78
N LEU A 110 -13.37 4.27 -13.21
CA LEU A 110 -12.90 4.14 -11.84
C LEU A 110 -13.62 5.13 -10.91
N PRO A 111 -13.63 4.87 -9.59
CA PRO A 111 -14.04 5.85 -8.60
C PRO A 111 -13.24 7.15 -8.73
N PRO A 112 -13.80 8.30 -8.34
CA PRO A 112 -13.06 9.57 -8.36
C PRO A 112 -11.86 9.51 -7.40
N VAL A 113 -10.79 10.22 -7.77
CA VAL A 113 -9.60 10.38 -6.92
C VAL A 113 -10.02 11.09 -5.62
N PRO A 114 -9.61 10.58 -4.44
CA PRO A 114 -10.01 11.17 -3.18
C PRO A 114 -9.31 12.51 -2.93
N SER A 115 -9.91 13.38 -2.12
CA SER A 115 -9.38 14.73 -1.84
C SER A 115 -8.12 14.73 -0.97
N ASP A 116 -7.88 13.64 -0.24
CA ASP A 116 -6.73 13.40 0.63
C ASP A 116 -5.62 12.56 -0.03
N ALA A 117 -5.59 12.52 -1.37
CA ALA A 117 -4.51 11.87 -2.13
C ALA A 117 -3.12 12.27 -1.62
N HIS A 118 -2.18 11.33 -1.66
CA HIS A 118 -0.84 11.41 -1.04
C HIS A 118 -0.83 11.26 0.49
N ASP A 119 -1.95 10.87 1.09
CA ASP A 119 -1.95 10.05 2.31
C ASP A 119 -1.96 8.56 1.90
N ALA A 120 -1.02 7.78 2.44
CA ALA A 120 -0.81 6.41 1.99
C ALA A 120 -1.97 5.45 2.37
N LEU A 121 -2.72 5.74 3.43
CA LEU A 121 -3.89 4.93 3.79
C LEU A 121 -5.07 5.26 2.88
N ALA A 122 -5.30 6.54 2.59
CA ALA A 122 -6.30 6.98 1.62
C ALA A 122 -6.02 6.39 0.22
N ASP A 123 -4.77 6.45 -0.23
CA ASP A 123 -4.35 5.87 -1.51
C ASP A 123 -4.56 4.34 -1.53
N ALA A 124 -4.29 3.64 -0.43
CA ALA A 124 -4.51 2.20 -0.32
C ALA A 124 -6.01 1.82 -0.37
N ARG A 125 -6.88 2.57 0.32
CA ARG A 125 -8.35 2.40 0.24
C ARG A 125 -8.84 2.62 -1.19
N HIS A 126 -8.32 3.64 -1.85
CA HIS A 126 -8.67 3.94 -3.23
C HIS A 126 -8.17 2.86 -4.20
N ASN A 127 -7.02 2.24 -3.95
CA ASN A 127 -6.56 1.08 -4.72
C ASN A 127 -7.53 -0.11 -4.59
N LEU A 128 -8.02 -0.42 -3.39
CA LEU A 128 -9.04 -1.45 -3.23
C LEU A 128 -10.33 -1.12 -3.98
N ALA A 129 -10.84 0.11 -3.86
CA ALA A 129 -12.04 0.55 -4.58
C ALA A 129 -11.87 0.48 -6.11
N LYS A 130 -10.68 0.78 -6.65
CA LYS A 130 -10.37 0.61 -8.07
C LYS A 130 -10.38 -0.87 -8.47
N TYR A 131 -9.79 -1.74 -7.66
CA TYR A 131 -9.80 -3.19 -7.90
C TYR A 131 -11.23 -3.73 -7.96
N GLU A 132 -12.07 -3.38 -6.99
CA GLU A 132 -13.48 -3.77 -6.95
C GLU A 132 -14.26 -3.27 -8.18
N ALA A 133 -14.01 -2.04 -8.63
CA ALA A 133 -14.63 -1.49 -9.83
C ALA A 133 -14.23 -2.25 -11.11
N ILE A 134 -12.96 -2.65 -11.21
CA ILE A 134 -12.45 -3.48 -12.32
C ILE A 134 -13.12 -4.85 -12.29
N GLU A 135 -13.15 -5.51 -11.13
CA GLU A 135 -13.80 -6.81 -10.96
C GLU A 135 -15.29 -6.79 -11.29
N ALA A 136 -16.00 -5.76 -10.83
CA ALA A 136 -17.41 -5.58 -11.15
C ALA A 136 -17.65 -5.40 -12.65
N HIS A 137 -16.76 -4.68 -13.35
CA HIS A 137 -16.83 -4.57 -14.81
C HIS A 137 -16.58 -5.92 -15.49
N ARG A 138 -15.51 -6.63 -15.13
CA ARG A 138 -15.18 -7.94 -15.71
C ARG A 138 -16.31 -8.97 -15.56
N ARG A 139 -16.98 -8.99 -14.41
CA ARG A 139 -18.14 -9.89 -14.19
C ARG A 139 -19.33 -9.56 -15.09
N ARG A 140 -19.57 -8.27 -15.37
CA ARG A 140 -20.64 -7.85 -16.29
C ARG A 140 -20.35 -8.24 -17.73
N GLU A 141 -19.10 -8.15 -18.18
CA GLU A 141 -18.71 -8.55 -19.55
C GLU A 141 -18.73 -10.08 -19.75
N ALA A 142 -18.60 -10.86 -18.67
CA ALA A 142 -18.62 -12.31 -18.71
C ALA A 142 -20.05 -12.92 -18.60
N SER A 143 -21.07 -12.11 -18.31
CA SER A 143 -22.47 -12.52 -18.18
C SER A 143 -23.23 -12.28 -19.48
#